data_AF-A0A6G1R6I1-F1
#
_entry.id   AF-A0A6G1R6I1-F1
#
_cell.length_a   1.000
_cell.length_b   1.000
_cell.length_c   1.000
_cell.angle_alpha   90.00
_cell.angle_beta   90.00
_cell.angle_gamma   90.00
#
_symmetry.space_group_name_H-M   'P 1'
#
loop_
_entity.id
_entity.type
_entity.pdbx_description
1 polymer ?
#
loop_
_entity_poly.entity_id
_entity_poly.type
_entity_poly.pdbx_seq_one_letter_code
_entity_poly.pdbx_strand_id
1 'polypeptide(L)'
;TNTTRKTMHYALKPVHSPWAGPIRAIAITVPLVVISAFATLFTVMCRKKQQENIYSHLDEESSESSAYAAGLHVERLHPRPKVFICYSNKDCQKHINVIQCFAYFLQDFCGCEVALDLWEDVKICKEGQKEWLIKKINESQFIIIVCSKGMKYFVEKKNWKHRGE
;
A
#
# COMPACT_ATOMS: atom_id res chain seq x y z
N THR A 1 23.27 -18.21 -89.44
CA THR A 1 22.68 -16.90 -89.13
C THR A 1 21.23 -17.06 -88.71
N ASN A 2 20.92 -17.06 -87.41
CA ASN A 2 19.74 -16.36 -86.90
C ASN A 2 19.79 -16.28 -85.37
N THR A 3 19.61 -15.06 -84.87
CA THR A 3 19.61 -14.65 -83.47
C THR A 3 18.16 -14.56 -83.02
N THR A 4 17.78 -15.21 -81.92
CA THR A 4 16.45 -14.98 -81.33
C THR A 4 16.51 -14.94 -79.79
N ARG A 5 16.79 -13.73 -79.33
CA ARG A 5 16.15 -12.97 -78.25
C ARG A 5 15.67 -13.76 -77.02
N LYS A 6 16.38 -13.53 -75.91
CA LYS A 6 16.01 -13.87 -74.53
C LYS A 6 14.75 -13.11 -74.09
N THR A 7 13.76 -13.83 -73.57
CA THR A 7 12.65 -13.25 -72.79
C THR A 7 12.79 -13.70 -71.34
N MET A 8 13.30 -12.82 -70.50
CA MET A 8 13.46 -13.07 -69.06
C MET A 8 12.15 -12.73 -68.37
N HIS A 9 11.38 -13.75 -67.97
CA HIS A 9 10.19 -13.58 -67.15
C HIS A 9 10.60 -13.39 -65.70
N TYR A 10 10.58 -12.14 -65.22
CA TYR A 10 10.72 -11.85 -63.81
C TYR A 10 9.40 -12.18 -63.10
N ALA A 11 9.27 -13.41 -62.59
CA ALA A 11 8.23 -13.72 -61.62
C ALA A 11 8.64 -13.08 -60.28
N LEU A 12 8.10 -11.91 -59.98
CA LEU A 12 8.15 -11.34 -58.64
C LEU A 12 7.35 -12.25 -57.70
N LYS A 13 8.03 -13.21 -57.08
CA LYS A 13 7.47 -13.89 -55.91
C LYS A 13 7.21 -12.80 -54.87
N PRO A 14 5.97 -12.63 -54.37
CA PRO A 14 5.76 -11.80 -53.20
C PRO A 14 6.64 -12.40 -52.11
N VAL A 15 7.65 -11.65 -51.65
CA VAL A 15 8.35 -12.01 -50.43
C VAL A 15 7.27 -11.95 -49.36
N HIS A 16 6.78 -13.11 -48.96
CA HIS A 16 5.97 -13.23 -47.76
C HIS A 16 6.90 -12.84 -46.62
N SER A 17 6.85 -11.56 -46.24
CA SER A 17 7.60 -11.01 -45.14
C SER A 17 7.26 -11.83 -43.90
N PRO A 18 8.20 -12.59 -43.31
CA PRO A 18 7.96 -13.44 -42.13
C PRO A 18 7.59 -12.63 -40.87
N TRP A 19 7.55 -11.31 -41.01
CA TRP A 19 7.31 -10.32 -39.98
C TRP A 19 5.83 -10.11 -39.64
N ALA A 20 4.90 -10.62 -40.46
CA ALA A 20 3.46 -10.37 -40.33
C ALA A 20 2.68 -11.54 -39.70
N GLY A 21 3.20 -12.14 -38.62
CA GLY A 21 2.50 -13.16 -37.85
C GLY A 21 1.67 -12.56 -36.71
N PRO A 22 0.41 -12.98 -36.49
CA PRO A 22 -0.46 -12.47 -35.40
C PRO A 22 0.19 -12.58 -34.01
N ILE A 23 0.97 -13.65 -33.80
CA ILE A 23 1.59 -13.99 -32.52
C ILE A 23 2.67 -12.97 -32.13
N ARG A 24 3.46 -12.47 -33.10
CA ARG A 24 4.50 -11.46 -32.84
C ARG A 24 3.92 -10.06 -32.78
N ALA A 25 2.82 -9.78 -33.49
CA ALA A 25 2.07 -8.54 -33.32
C ALA A 25 1.53 -8.44 -31.89
N ILE A 26 0.95 -9.51 -31.36
CA ILE A 26 0.45 -9.59 -29.97
C ILE A 26 1.59 -9.44 -28.95
N ALA A 27 2.75 -10.05 -29.21
CA ALA A 27 3.92 -9.96 -28.33
C ALA A 27 4.49 -8.53 -28.22
N ILE A 28 4.15 -7.63 -29.14
CA ILE A 28 4.55 -6.21 -29.10
C ILE A 28 3.39 -5.36 -28.57
N THR A 29 2.17 -5.57 -29.04
CA THR A 29 1.02 -4.76 -28.64
C THR A 29 0.64 -4.96 -27.18
N VAL A 30 0.73 -6.17 -26.64
CA VAL A 30 0.38 -6.44 -25.24
C VAL A 30 1.32 -5.73 -24.27
N PRO A 31 2.67 -5.86 -24.38
CA PRO A 31 3.57 -5.08 -23.53
C PRO A 31 3.38 -3.57 -23.67
N LEU A 32 3.16 -3.07 -24.89
CA LEU A 32 2.94 -1.64 -25.13
C LEU A 32 1.68 -1.13 -24.44
N VAL A 33 0.57 -1.88 -24.54
CA VAL A 33 -0.69 -1.53 -23.87
C VAL A 33 -0.51 -1.57 -22.35
N VAL A 34 0.15 -2.60 -21.83
CA VAL A 34 0.41 -2.74 -20.39
C VAL A 34 1.28 -1.58 -19.87
N ILE A 35 2.38 -1.26 -20.54
CA ILE A 35 3.26 -0.13 -20.18
C ILE A 35 2.49 1.19 -20.24
N SER A 36 1.64 1.39 -21.24
CA SER A 36 0.82 2.61 -21.35
C SER A 36 -0.21 2.73 -20.22
N ALA A 37 -0.83 1.63 -19.81
CA ALA A 37 -1.75 1.59 -18.67
C ALA A 37 -1.03 1.91 -17.35
N PHE A 38 0.17 1.37 -17.14
CA PHE A 38 0.98 1.70 -15.96
C PHE A 38 1.49 3.14 -15.97
N ALA A 39 1.95 3.64 -17.12
CA ALA A 39 2.44 5.02 -17.25
C ALA A 39 1.32 6.02 -17.02
N THR A 40 0.11 5.77 -17.55
CA THR A 40 -1.06 6.62 -17.31
C THR A 40 -1.49 6.58 -15.84
N LEU A 41 -1.54 5.41 -15.21
CA LEU A 41 -1.87 5.29 -13.79
C LEU A 41 -0.84 6.01 -12.90
N PHE A 42 0.45 5.77 -13.14
CA PHE A 42 1.53 6.45 -12.41
C PHE A 42 1.47 7.97 -12.62
N THR A 43 1.24 8.43 -13.85
CA THR A 43 1.09 9.87 -14.16
C THR A 43 -0.15 10.46 -13.50
N VAL A 44 -1.29 9.77 -13.46
CA VAL A 44 -2.51 10.21 -12.76
C VAL A 44 -2.31 10.20 -11.25
N MET A 45 -1.60 9.23 -10.69
CA MET A 45 -1.28 9.21 -9.25
C MET A 45 -0.26 10.29 -8.87
N CYS A 46 0.77 10.52 -9.69
CA CYS A 46 1.72 11.61 -9.52
C CYS A 46 1.07 12.98 -9.73
N ARG A 47 0.13 13.11 -10.68
CA ARG A 47 -0.65 14.33 -10.89
C ARG A 47 -1.72 14.54 -9.83
N LYS A 48 -2.38 13.49 -9.33
CA LYS A 48 -3.28 13.59 -8.16
C LYS A 48 -2.47 14.11 -6.98
N LYS A 49 -1.29 13.53 -6.73
CA LYS A 49 -0.28 13.97 -5.75
C LYS A 49 0.30 15.37 -6.00
N GLN A 50 0.34 15.85 -7.25
CA GLN A 50 0.76 17.20 -7.63
C GLN A 50 -0.40 18.20 -7.70
N GLN A 51 -1.64 17.76 -7.84
CA GLN A 51 -2.82 18.62 -7.88
C GLN A 51 -3.33 18.87 -6.46
N GLU A 52 -3.12 17.94 -5.53
CA GLU A 52 -3.08 18.29 -4.10
C GLU A 52 -1.89 19.20 -3.71
N ASN A 53 -0.96 19.50 -4.64
CA ASN A 53 0.14 20.47 -4.50
C ASN A 53 -0.06 21.78 -5.31
N ILE A 54 -0.82 21.75 -6.41
CA ILE A 54 -1.09 22.91 -7.29
C ILE A 54 -2.48 23.52 -7.00
N TYR A 55 -3.46 22.72 -6.58
CA TYR A 55 -4.76 23.25 -6.14
C TYR A 55 -4.63 24.03 -4.82
N SER A 56 -3.58 23.79 -4.04
CA SER A 56 -3.18 24.64 -2.91
C SER A 56 -2.50 25.96 -3.32
N HIS A 57 -2.17 26.16 -4.60
CA HIS A 57 -1.46 27.36 -5.08
C HIS A 57 -2.37 28.34 -5.85
N LEU A 58 -3.62 27.96 -6.15
CA LEU A 58 -4.58 28.91 -6.75
C LEU A 58 -5.50 29.57 -5.72
N ASP A 59 -5.52 29.07 -4.48
CA ASP A 59 -6.26 29.71 -3.39
C ASP A 59 -5.37 30.64 -2.53
N GLU A 60 -4.06 30.73 -2.81
CA GLU A 60 -3.11 31.60 -2.09
C GLU A 60 -2.77 32.94 -2.79
N GLU A 61 -3.40 33.28 -3.92
CA GLU A 61 -3.17 34.57 -4.59
C GLU A 61 -4.43 35.44 -4.70
N SER A 62 -5.15 35.59 -3.59
CA SER A 62 -5.98 36.79 -3.41
C SER A 62 -5.68 37.41 -2.06
N SER A 63 -4.60 38.18 -2.07
CA SER A 63 -4.26 39.18 -1.06
C SER A 63 -5.48 40.03 -0.67
N GLU A 64 -5.75 40.04 0.64
CA GLU A 64 -5.96 41.23 1.45
C GLU A 64 -7.06 42.24 1.06
N SER A 65 -8.25 42.09 1.68
CA SER A 65 -8.95 43.25 2.28
C SER A 65 -9.91 42.83 3.40
N SER A 66 -9.36 42.64 4.59
CA SER A 66 -9.83 43.27 5.85
C SER A 66 -9.08 42.61 7.00
N ALA A 67 -8.11 43.35 7.52
CA ALA A 67 -7.27 42.96 8.62
C ALA A 67 -8.07 42.86 9.92
N TYR A 68 -7.99 41.69 10.55
CA TYR A 68 -7.71 41.61 11.98
C TYR A 68 -6.79 40.41 12.21
N ALA A 69 -5.51 40.73 12.38
CA ALA A 69 -4.53 39.81 12.90
C ALA A 69 -4.95 39.35 14.31
N ALA A 70 -5.21 38.06 14.49
CA ALA A 70 -4.91 37.24 15.67
C ALA A 70 -5.71 35.93 15.62
N GLY A 71 -5.08 34.85 15.17
CA GLY A 71 -5.72 33.53 15.18
C GLY A 71 -4.91 32.44 14.49
N LEU A 72 -3.73 32.12 15.05
CA LEU A 72 -2.95 30.90 14.83
C LEU A 72 -3.74 29.68 14.32
N HIS A 73 -3.36 29.13 13.17
CA HIS A 73 -3.53 27.70 12.88
C HIS A 73 -2.42 27.23 11.93
N VAL A 74 -1.16 27.23 12.36
CA VAL A 74 -0.43 25.98 12.65
C VAL A 74 -1.26 24.73 12.34
N GLU A 75 -1.39 24.33 11.07
CA GLU A 75 -1.81 22.97 10.71
C GLU A 75 -0.61 22.01 10.78
N ARG A 76 0.00 21.99 11.98
CA ARG A 76 0.73 20.91 12.65
C ARG A 76 1.42 19.89 11.70
N LEU A 77 2.71 20.01 11.35
CA LEU A 77 3.90 19.76 12.20
C LEU A 77 3.80 18.64 13.26
N HIS A 78 2.70 17.88 13.37
CA HIS A 78 2.49 16.93 14.48
C HIS A 78 2.69 15.48 14.04
N PRO A 79 3.43 14.69 14.81
CA PRO A 79 3.67 13.29 14.50
C PRO A 79 2.35 12.53 14.51
N ARG A 80 2.20 11.59 13.55
CA ARG A 80 1.06 10.67 13.52
C ARG A 80 0.92 9.99 14.89
N PRO A 81 -0.30 9.91 15.47
CA PRO A 81 -0.50 9.22 16.74
C PRO A 81 0.00 7.78 16.64
N LYS A 82 0.95 7.41 17.52
CA LYS A 82 1.46 6.04 17.59
C LYS A 82 0.51 5.18 18.42
N VAL A 83 -0.04 4.15 17.79
CA VAL A 83 -1.02 3.25 18.40
C VAL A 83 -0.47 1.83 18.39
N PHE A 84 -0.41 1.20 19.55
CA PHE A 84 -0.11 -0.23 19.66
C PHE A 84 -1.38 -1.03 19.89
N ILE A 85 -1.57 -2.10 19.11
CA ILE A 85 -2.71 -3.00 19.23
C ILE A 85 -2.26 -4.27 19.97
N CYS A 86 -2.85 -4.48 21.14
CA CYS A 86 -2.71 -5.71 21.91
C CYS A 86 -3.98 -6.54 21.78
N TYR A 87 -3.86 -7.82 21.44
CA TYR A 87 -4.98 -8.73 21.25
C TYR A 87 -4.60 -10.14 21.71
N SER A 88 -5.56 -11.05 21.74
CA SER A 88 -5.31 -12.45 22.08
C SER A 88 -5.11 -13.33 20.86
N ASN A 89 -4.04 -14.11 20.84
CA ASN A 89 -3.83 -15.18 19.85
C ASN A 89 -4.59 -16.48 20.17
N LYS A 90 -5.48 -16.48 21.18
CA LYS A 90 -6.27 -17.64 21.59
C LYS A 90 -7.61 -17.73 20.87
N ASP A 91 -7.97 -16.72 20.09
CA ASP A 91 -9.13 -16.74 19.22
C ASP A 91 -8.81 -17.35 17.85
N CYS A 92 -9.84 -17.60 17.05
CA CYS A 92 -9.72 -18.21 15.73
C CYS A 92 -9.19 -17.24 14.66
N GLN A 93 -8.82 -17.76 13.49
CA GLN A 93 -8.28 -16.97 12.36
C GLN A 93 -9.18 -15.79 11.94
N LYS A 94 -10.51 -15.91 12.07
CA LYS A 94 -11.42 -14.81 11.78
C LYS A 94 -11.16 -13.59 12.68
N HIS A 95 -10.79 -13.80 13.95
CA HIS A 95 -10.42 -12.73 14.86
C HIS A 95 -9.15 -12.03 14.37
N ILE A 96 -8.13 -12.80 14.00
CA ILE A 96 -6.86 -12.27 13.47
C ILE A 96 -7.10 -11.40 12.23
N ASN A 97 -7.96 -11.85 11.31
CA ASN A 97 -8.30 -11.06 10.13
C ASN A 97 -8.98 -9.73 10.49
N VAL A 98 -9.86 -9.72 11.51
CA VAL A 98 -10.47 -8.48 12.01
C VAL A 98 -9.42 -7.55 12.63
N ILE A 99 -8.45 -8.08 13.38
CA ILE A 99 -7.34 -7.28 13.92
C ILE A 99 -6.55 -6.61 12.80
N GLN A 100 -6.23 -7.34 11.73
CA GLN A 100 -5.52 -6.78 10.58
C GLN A 100 -6.35 -5.70 9.86
N CYS A 101 -7.63 -5.96 9.57
CA CYS A 101 -8.50 -4.96 8.96
C CYS A 101 -8.63 -3.71 9.83
N PHE A 102 -8.71 -3.87 11.15
CA PHE A 102 -8.78 -2.76 12.08
C PHE A 102 -7.47 -1.94 12.11
N ALA A 103 -6.32 -2.61 12.05
CA ALA A 103 -5.03 -1.94 11.94
C ALA A 103 -4.89 -1.13 10.65
N TYR A 104 -5.32 -1.68 9.50
CA TYR A 104 -5.37 -0.93 8.24
C TYR A 104 -6.33 0.25 8.32
N PHE A 105 -7.51 0.06 8.91
CA PHE A 105 -8.46 1.15 9.10
C PHE A 105 -7.86 2.33 9.88
N LEU A 106 -7.12 2.05 10.96
CA LEU A 106 -6.45 3.08 11.75
C LEU A 106 -5.35 3.81 10.97
N GLN A 107 -4.61 3.11 10.10
CA GLN A 107 -3.61 3.74 9.24
C GLN A 107 -4.24 4.63 8.15
N ASP A 108 -5.24 4.10 7.45
CA ASP A 108 -5.78 4.69 6.24
C ASP A 108 -6.80 5.80 6.52
N PHE A 109 -7.65 5.61 7.54
CA PHE A 109 -8.77 6.52 7.83
C PHE A 109 -8.56 7.36 9.09
N CYS A 110 -7.76 6.88 10.05
CA CYS A 110 -7.48 7.64 11.28
C CYS A 110 -6.10 8.34 11.26
N GLY A 111 -5.27 8.09 10.24
CA GLY A 111 -3.95 8.70 10.12
C GLY A 111 -2.97 8.28 11.21
N CYS A 112 -3.20 7.14 11.87
CA CYS A 112 -2.36 6.63 12.94
C CYS A 112 -1.10 5.92 12.40
N GLU A 113 -0.02 5.95 13.17
CA GLU A 113 1.10 5.01 13.01
C GLU A 113 0.80 3.78 13.88
N VAL A 114 0.55 2.64 13.27
CA VAL A 114 0.10 1.43 13.98
C VAL A 114 1.23 0.44 14.16
N ALA A 115 1.47 0.02 15.40
CA ALA A 115 2.30 -1.11 15.76
C ALA A 115 1.44 -2.36 15.98
N LEU A 116 1.72 -3.42 15.22
CA LEU A 116 1.06 -4.71 15.28
C LEU A 116 2.10 -5.82 15.14
N ASP A 117 2.03 -6.84 16.00
CA ASP A 117 3.00 -7.94 16.05
C ASP A 117 3.05 -8.73 14.73
N LEU A 118 1.90 -8.99 14.10
CA LEU A 118 1.74 -9.68 12.82
C LEU A 118 2.53 -9.05 11.66
N TRP A 119 2.94 -7.79 11.79
CA TRP A 119 3.73 -7.07 10.78
C TRP A 119 5.22 -7.03 11.11
N GLU A 120 5.62 -7.43 12.31
CA GLU A 120 6.97 -7.31 12.84
C GLU A 120 7.56 -8.64 13.34
N ASP A 121 7.03 -9.79 12.89
CA ASP A 121 7.46 -11.14 13.31
C ASP A 121 8.98 -11.33 13.36
N VAL A 122 9.72 -10.76 12.38
CA VAL A 122 11.18 -10.86 12.31
C VAL A 122 11.90 -10.06 13.41
N LYS A 123 11.32 -8.94 13.88
CA LYS A 123 11.90 -8.12 14.97
C LYS A 123 11.62 -8.76 16.34
N ILE A 124 10.42 -9.30 16.53
CA ILE A 124 10.02 -9.98 17.76
C ILE A 124 10.92 -11.18 18.05
N CYS A 125 11.23 -11.98 17.02
CA CYS A 125 12.11 -13.13 17.14
C CYS A 125 13.56 -12.77 17.55
N LYS A 126 14.02 -11.54 17.27
CA LYS A 126 15.39 -11.10 17.56
C LYS A 126 15.55 -10.41 18.91
N GLU A 127 14.59 -9.56 19.30
CA GLU A 127 14.67 -8.75 20.53
C GLU A 127 14.09 -9.49 21.75
N GLY A 128 13.31 -10.57 21.54
CA GLY A 128 12.56 -11.27 22.57
C GLY A 128 11.15 -10.67 22.74
N GLN A 129 10.14 -11.54 22.94
CA GLN A 129 8.74 -11.11 22.97
C GLN A 129 8.45 -10.07 24.07
N LYS A 130 9.05 -10.23 25.25
CA LYS A 130 8.84 -9.35 26.40
C LYS A 130 9.46 -7.98 26.16
N GLU A 131 10.72 -7.92 25.73
CA GLU A 131 11.44 -6.68 25.46
C GLU A 131 10.78 -5.90 24.32
N TRP A 132 10.38 -6.58 23.23
CA TRP A 132 9.62 -5.94 22.15
C TRP A 132 8.30 -5.35 22.66
N LEU A 133 7.55 -6.08 23.50
CA LEU A 133 6.29 -5.60 24.06
C LEU A 133 6.50 -4.36 24.93
N ILE A 134 7.47 -4.39 25.85
CA ILE A 134 7.80 -3.25 26.72
C ILE A 134 8.14 -2.02 25.89
N LYS A 135 8.94 -2.21 24.84
CA LYS A 135 9.31 -1.15 23.90
C LYS A 135 8.09 -0.56 23.19
N LYS A 136 7.19 -1.39 22.64
CA LYS A 136 5.97 -0.89 21.97
C LYS A 136 5.04 -0.16 22.92
N ILE A 137 4.93 -0.61 24.17
CA ILE A 137 4.18 0.08 25.22
C ILE A 137 4.77 1.48 25.47
N ASN A 138 6.10 1.59 25.58
CA ASN A 138 6.77 2.87 25.85
C ASN A 138 6.79 3.82 24.64
N GLU A 139 6.86 3.29 23.41
CA GLU A 139 6.89 4.07 22.17
C GLU A 139 5.51 4.59 21.73
N SER A 140 4.43 3.98 22.24
CA SER A 140 3.06 4.27 21.79
C SER A 140 2.40 5.35 22.63
N GLN A 141 1.66 6.23 21.95
CA GLN A 141 0.84 7.24 22.61
C GLN A 141 -0.48 6.64 23.10
N PHE A 142 -1.01 5.67 22.37
CA PHE A 142 -2.22 4.94 22.73
C PHE A 142 -2.00 3.44 22.63
N ILE A 143 -2.62 2.70 23.54
CA ILE A 143 -2.62 1.24 23.53
C ILE A 143 -4.07 0.80 23.46
N ILE A 144 -4.41 0.09 22.38
CA ILE A 144 -5.74 -0.50 22.21
C ILE A 144 -5.66 -1.97 22.60
N ILE A 145 -6.39 -2.35 23.65
CA ILE A 145 -6.52 -3.73 24.08
C ILE A 145 -7.82 -4.29 23.52
N VAL A 146 -7.72 -5.23 22.58
CA VAL A 146 -8.88 -5.90 22.00
C VAL A 146 -9.30 -7.06 22.89
N CYS A 147 -10.36 -6.85 23.65
CA CYS A 147 -10.93 -7.85 24.52
C CYS A 147 -11.79 -8.85 23.74
N SER A 148 -11.48 -10.14 23.85
CA SER A 148 -12.17 -11.22 23.15
C SER A 148 -12.61 -12.34 24.09
N LYS A 149 -13.46 -13.24 23.61
CA LYS A 149 -13.86 -14.45 24.36
C LYS A 149 -12.64 -15.35 24.60
N GLY A 150 -11.78 -15.56 23.60
CA GLY A 150 -10.56 -16.36 23.74
C GLY A 150 -9.64 -15.83 24.83
N MET A 151 -9.48 -14.50 24.92
CA MET A 151 -8.73 -13.87 25.99
C MET A 151 -9.31 -14.17 27.37
N LYS A 152 -10.63 -13.98 27.54
CA LYS A 152 -11.32 -14.25 28.81
C LYS A 152 -11.12 -15.69 29.26
N TYR A 153 -11.39 -16.65 28.39
CA TYR A 153 -11.24 -18.08 28.72
C TYR A 153 -9.79 -18.44 29.07
N PHE A 154 -8.82 -17.87 28.36
CA PHE A 154 -7.41 -18.11 28.65
C PHE A 154 -7.01 -17.61 30.04
N VAL A 155 -7.41 -16.38 30.39
CA VAL A 155 -7.13 -15.77 31.70
C VAL A 155 -7.82 -16.54 32.82
N GLU A 156 -9.11 -16.88 32.67
CA GLU A 156 -9.86 -17.66 33.67
C GLU A 156 -9.25 -19.04 33.89
N LYS A 157 -8.90 -19.75 32.81
CA LYS A 157 -8.23 -21.06 32.90
C LYS A 157 -6.87 -20.98 33.59
N LYS A 158 -6.10 -19.91 33.35
CA LYS A 158 -4.82 -19.68 34.03
C LYS A 158 -5.02 -19.41 35.53
N ASN A 159 -6.00 -18.60 35.88
CA ASN A 159 -6.31 -18.28 37.29
C ASN A 159 -6.76 -19.52 38.08
N TRP A 160 -7.49 -20.45 37.46
CA TRP A 160 -7.86 -21.71 38.09
C TRP A 160 -6.63 -22.54 38.49
N LYS A 161 -5.62 -22.61 37.62
CA LYS A 161 -4.38 -23.35 37.91
C LYS A 161 -3.60 -22.78 39.08
N HIS A 162 -3.61 -21.46 39.27
CA HIS A 162 -2.91 -20.79 40.37
C HIS A 162 -3.63 -20.85 41.73
N ARG A 163 -4.92 -21.21 41.77
CA ARG A 163 -5.70 -21.33 43.02
C ARG A 163 -5.78 -22.76 43.57
N GLY A 164 -5.20 -23.73 42.85
CA GLY A 164 -5.19 -25.14 43.23
C GLY A 164 -3.87 -25.63 43.82
N GLU A 165 -2.94 -24.72 44.14
CA GLU A 165 -1.68 -24.97 44.87
C GLU A 165 -1.73 -24.29 46.24
#